data_AF-J0N6V3-F1
#
_entry.id   AF-J0N6V3-F1
#
_cell.length_a   1.000
_cell.length_b   1.000
_cell.length_c   1.000
_cell.angle_alpha   90.00
_cell.angle_beta   90.00
_cell.angle_gamma   90.00
#
_symmetry.space_group_name_H-M   'P 1'
#
loop_
_entity.id
_entity.type
_entity.pdbx_description
1 polymer ?
#
loop_
_entity_poly.entity_id
_entity_poly.type
_entity_poly.pdbx_seq_one_letter_code
_entity_poly.pdbx_strand_id
1 'polypeptide(L)'
;MHIAPRYIASIENSGQHPSLQIFYELVTLLDVSVDQFFFLNKETDKSTQRRQLESLLDDMSDKGLRIVTATAKEIKEVETEDE
;
A
#
# COMPACT_ATOMS: atom_id res chain seq x y z
N MET A 1 23.25 -2.66 -9.30
CA MET A 1 22.56 -3.96 -9.39
C MET A 1 23.28 -4.84 -10.42
N HIS A 2 24.01 -5.88 -9.97
CA HIS A 2 24.72 -6.82 -10.85
C HIS A 2 23.87 -8.08 -11.08
N ILE A 3 22.66 -7.90 -11.61
CA ILE A 3 21.74 -9.01 -11.85
C ILE A 3 21.76 -9.37 -13.33
N ALA A 4 21.95 -10.65 -13.63
CA ALA A 4 21.95 -11.13 -15.00
C ALA A 4 20.54 -11.01 -15.60
N PRO A 5 20.38 -10.48 -16.84
CA PRO A 5 19.06 -10.34 -17.47
C PRO A 5 18.27 -11.66 -17.55
N ARG A 6 18.96 -12.77 -17.81
CA ARG A 6 18.35 -14.12 -17.79
C ARG A 6 17.72 -14.49 -16.45
N TYR A 7 18.28 -13.99 -15.34
CA TYR A 7 17.77 -14.27 -14.00
C TYR A 7 16.47 -13.50 -13.75
N ILE A 8 16.38 -12.24 -14.20
CA ILE A 8 15.13 -11.47 -14.19
C ILE A 8 14.06 -12.20 -15.01
N ALA A 9 14.40 -12.65 -16.22
CA ALA A 9 13.47 -13.40 -17.07
C ALA A 9 12.98 -14.70 -16.43
N SER A 10 13.81 -15.41 -15.66
CA SER A 10 13.39 -16.60 -14.91
C SER A 10 12.47 -16.28 -13.73
N ILE A 11 12.67 -15.15 -13.04
CA ILE A 11 11.76 -14.68 -11.98
C ILE A 11 10.39 -14.36 -12.59
N GLU A 12 10.35 -13.59 -13.68
CA GLU A 12 9.12 -13.10 -14.31
C GLU A 12 8.33 -14.22 -15.01
N ASN A 13 8.99 -15.06 -15.81
CA ASN A 13 8.30 -16.01 -16.70
C ASN A 13 8.16 -17.41 -16.12
N SER A 14 8.98 -17.77 -15.12
CA SER A 14 9.01 -19.12 -14.56
C SER A 14 8.72 -19.14 -13.07
N GLY A 15 8.48 -17.99 -12.44
CA GLY A 15 8.21 -17.88 -11.01
C GLY A 15 9.40 -18.26 -10.13
N GLN A 16 10.62 -18.12 -10.64
CA GLN A 16 11.81 -18.38 -9.83
C GLN A 16 11.85 -17.43 -8.63
N HIS A 17 11.97 -17.98 -7.41
CA HIS A 17 12.08 -17.16 -6.21
C HIS A 17 13.47 -16.50 -6.12
N PRO A 18 13.54 -15.16 -6.05
CA PRO A 18 14.80 -14.46 -5.79
C PRO A 18 15.26 -14.64 -4.34
N SER A 19 16.54 -14.37 -4.07
CA SER A 19 16.99 -14.18 -2.68
C SER A 19 16.38 -12.91 -2.08
N LEU A 20 16.31 -12.80 -0.76
CA LEU A 20 15.71 -11.63 -0.09
C LEU A 20 16.39 -10.30 -0.48
N GLN A 21 17.71 -10.31 -0.66
CA GLN A 21 18.45 -9.13 -1.10
C GLN A 21 18.00 -8.68 -2.50
N ILE A 22 17.95 -9.62 -3.45
CA ILE A 22 17.55 -9.33 -4.82
C ILE A 22 16.08 -8.90 -4.88
N PHE A 23 15.24 -9.57 -4.09
CA PHE A 23 13.84 -9.20 -3.92
C PHE A 23 13.71 -7.74 -3.47
N TYR A 24 14.41 -7.35 -2.39
CA TYR A 24 14.41 -5.99 -1.86
C TYR A 24 14.90 -4.96 -2.89
N GLU A 25 16.02 -5.24 -3.57
CA GLU A 25 16.54 -4.36 -4.62
C GLU A 25 15.53 -4.14 -5.75
N LEU A 26 14.83 -5.19 -6.21
CA LEU A 26 13.86 -5.10 -7.30
C LEU A 26 12.61 -4.33 -6.90
N VAL A 27 12.05 -4.59 -5.72
CA VAL A 27 10.78 -3.96 -5.30
C VAL A 27 10.96 -2.50 -4.94
N THR A 28 12.13 -2.12 -4.39
CA THR A 28 12.49 -0.72 -4.15
C THR A 28 12.82 0.03 -5.44
N LEU A 29 13.53 -0.61 -6.38
CA LEU A 29 13.87 0.02 -7.66
C LEU A 29 12.64 0.32 -8.52
N LEU A 30 11.68 -0.61 -8.53
CA LEU A 30 10.48 -0.52 -9.36
C LEU A 30 9.30 0.14 -8.63
N ASP A 31 9.48 0.53 -7.36
CA ASP A 31 8.44 1.07 -6.49
C ASP A 31 7.17 0.20 -6.45
N VAL A 32 7.38 -1.11 -6.33
CA VAL A 32 6.29 -2.10 -6.35
C VAL A 32 5.85 -2.42 -4.92
N SER A 33 4.55 -2.26 -4.66
CA SER A 33 3.94 -2.70 -3.40
C SER A 33 3.93 -4.22 -3.29
N VAL A 34 4.64 -4.75 -2.30
CA VAL A 34 4.76 -6.21 -2.05
C VAL A 34 3.69 -6.76 -1.10
N ASP A 35 2.98 -5.87 -0.41
CA ASP A 35 2.01 -6.23 0.63
C ASP A 35 0.94 -7.19 0.11
N GLN A 36 0.42 -6.96 -1.10
CA GLN A 36 -0.60 -7.80 -1.71
C GLN A 36 -0.10 -9.23 -2.01
N PHE A 37 1.21 -9.39 -2.24
CA PHE A 37 1.83 -10.68 -2.55
C PHE A 37 2.17 -11.49 -1.30
N PHE A 38 2.53 -10.82 -0.19
CA PHE A 38 2.76 -11.48 1.09
C PHE A 38 1.47 -11.76 1.88
N PHE A 39 0.42 -10.97 1.63
CA PHE A 39 -0.84 -11.05 2.37
C PHE A 39 -2.02 -11.41 1.45
N LEU A 40 -1.94 -12.57 0.76
CA LEU A 40 -2.94 -13.10 -0.18
C LEU A 40 -4.39 -13.24 0.37
N ASN A 41 -4.56 -13.21 1.69
CA ASN A 41 -5.86 -13.41 2.37
C ASN A 41 -6.12 -12.42 3.52
N LYS A 42 -5.34 -11.35 3.61
CA LYS A 42 -5.91 -10.17 4.27
C LYS A 42 -6.79 -9.56 3.20
N GLU A 43 -8.11 -9.70 3.33
CA GLU A 43 -8.93 -8.55 3.01
C GLU A 43 -8.21 -7.38 3.65
N THR A 44 -7.57 -6.55 2.83
CA THR A 44 -6.92 -5.37 3.34
C THR A 44 -8.08 -4.55 3.85
N ASP A 45 -8.34 -4.66 5.16
CA ASP A 45 -9.40 -4.00 5.94
C ASP A 45 -9.46 -2.48 5.64
N LYS A 46 -8.40 -1.99 4.99
CA LYS A 46 -8.19 -0.63 4.52
C LYS A 46 -7.63 -0.68 3.09
N SER A 47 -8.29 0.03 2.17
CA SER A 47 -7.82 0.25 0.80
C SER A 47 -6.45 0.95 0.78
N THR A 48 -5.74 0.89 -0.35
CA THR A 48 -4.49 1.64 -0.57
C THR A 48 -4.67 3.13 -0.25
N GLN A 49 -5.78 3.72 -0.68
CA GLN A 49 -6.14 5.10 -0.38
C GLN A 49 -6.29 5.36 1.12
N ARG A 50 -6.91 4.43 1.86
CA ARG A 50 -7.06 4.56 3.31
C ARG A 50 -5.73 4.46 4.05
N ARG A 51 -4.81 3.62 3.58
CA ARG A 51 -3.44 3.53 4.14
C ARG A 51 -2.62 4.81 3.90
N GLN A 52 -2.71 5.37 2.68
CA GLN A 52 -2.09 6.65 2.36
C GLN A 52 -2.65 7.78 3.23
N LEU A 53 -3.96 7.80 3.45
CA LEU A 53 -4.60 8.74 4.36
C LEU A 53 -4.10 8.57 5.79
N GLU A 54 -4.00 7.34 6.31
CA GLU A 54 -3.49 7.08 7.67
C GLU A 54 -2.06 7.59 7.86
N SER A 55 -1.18 7.39 6.88
CA SER A 55 0.16 7.96 6.91
C SER A 55 0.17 9.49 6.95
N LEU A 56 -0.82 10.17 6.36
CA LEU A 56 -0.96 11.63 6.46
C LEU A 56 -1.54 12.07 7.81
N LEU A 57 -2.27 11.19 8.51
CA LEU A 57 -2.84 11.47 9.82
C LEU A 57 -1.82 11.32 10.95
N ASP A 58 -0.81 10.44 10.81
CA ASP A 58 0.21 10.18 11.83
C ASP A 58 1.00 11.42 12.24
N ASP A 59 1.27 12.34 11.30
CA ASP A 59 2.02 13.58 11.54
C ASP A 59 1.12 14.78 11.89
N MET A 60 -0.19 14.57 12.02
CA MET A 60 -1.15 15.65 12.18
C MET A 60 -1.37 16.04 13.64
N SER A 61 -1.44 17.35 13.93
CA SER A 61 -1.80 17.83 15.27
C SER A 61 -3.26 17.51 15.64
N ASP A 62 -3.56 17.45 16.95
CA ASP A 62 -4.93 17.23 17.47
C ASP A 62 -5.97 18.18 16.87
N LYS A 63 -5.59 19.44 16.57
CA LYS A 63 -6.48 20.42 15.93
C LYS A 63 -6.83 20.00 14.50
N GLY A 64 -5.85 19.48 13.74
CA GLY A 64 -6.07 18.94 12.41
C GLY A 64 -6.94 17.70 12.43
N LEU A 65 -6.67 16.77 13.36
CA LEU A 65 -7.48 15.56 13.53
C LEU A 65 -8.95 15.87 13.88
N ARG A 66 -9.20 16.92 14.68
CA ARG A 66 -10.58 17.39 14.95
C ARG A 66 -11.30 17.86 13.69
N ILE A 67 -10.61 18.56 12.79
CA ILE A 67 -11.18 19.03 11.52
C ILE A 67 -11.49 17.85 10.61
N VAL A 68 -10.53 16.94 10.40
CA VAL A 68 -10.72 15.75 9.55
C VAL A 68 -11.85 14.88 10.08
N THR A 69 -11.97 14.73 11.40
CA THR A 69 -13.06 13.98 12.03
C THR A 69 -14.42 14.63 11.75
N ALA A 70 -14.52 15.96 11.82
CA ALA A 70 -15.76 16.67 11.51
C ALA A 70 -16.14 16.49 10.03
N THR A 71 -15.18 16.62 9.13
CA THR A 71 -15.41 16.39 7.69
C THR A 71 -15.85 14.95 7.40
N ALA A 72 -15.20 13.96 8.01
CA ALA A 72 -15.56 12.56 7.81
C ALA A 72 -16.97 12.23 8.37
N LYS A 73 -17.41 12.90 9.44
CA LYS A 73 -18.77 12.76 9.97
C LYS A 73 -19.81 13.34 9.01
N GLU A 74 -19.59 14.55 8.50
CA GLU A 74 -20.47 15.18 7.52
C GLU A 74 -20.61 14.35 6.23
N ILE A 75 -19.49 13.85 5.69
CA ILE A 75 -19.53 12.96 4.52
C ILE A 75 -20.39 11.72 4.81
N LYS A 76 -20.20 11.11 5.98
CA LYS A 76 -20.98 9.92 6.36
C LYS A 76 -22.47 10.24 6.48
N GLU A 77 -22.81 11.38 7.08
CA GLU A 77 -24.21 11.81 7.23
C GLU A 77 -24.87 11.98 5.85
N VAL A 78 -24.22 12.70 4.92
CA VAL A 78 -24.70 12.88 3.54
C VAL A 78 -24.86 11.55 2.80
N GLU A 79 -23.86 10.66 2.86
CA GLU A 79 -23.91 9.36 2.20
C GLU A 79 -25.03 8.46 2.74
N THR A 80 -25.45 8.64 4.00
CA THR A 80 -26.56 7.87 4.60
C THR A 80 -27.94 8.52 4.44
N GLU A 81 -28.02 9.81 4.09
CA GLU A 81 -29.28 10.50 3.83
C GLU A 81 -29.82 10.24 2.41
N ASP A 82 -28.94 9.87 1.48
CA ASP A 82 -29.26 9.53 0.09
C ASP A 82 -29.62 8.03 -0.12
N GLU A 83 -29.70 7.23 0.96
CA GLU A 83 -30.22 5.84 1.00
C GLU A 83 -31.66 5.75 1.56
#